data_AF-A0A7C8ZC12-F1
#
_entry.id   AF-A0A7C8ZC12-F1
#
_cell.length_a   1.000
_cell.length_b   1.000
_cell.length_c   1.000
_cell.angle_alpha   90.00
_cell.angle_beta   90.00
_cell.angle_gamma   90.00
#
_symmetry.space_group_name_H-M   'P 1'
#
loop_
_entity.id
_entity.type
_entity.pdbx_description
1 polymer ?
#
loop_
_entity_poly.entity_id
_entity_poly.type
_entity_poly.pdbx_seq_one_letter_code
_entity_poly.pdbx_strand_id
1 'polypeptide(L)'
;FEKLPVADLARAACVCRLWSSIAGDREIQTAAFKAPWKLKEIVGNPSSGSFWRDNSLSKFAISHRLVRGDSIARLAVKYSVQVIDIKRLNNMMSEHGIYSRDRLLIPVSNPDVLINRTCYIELDLHAKREVAVLYLEGGPDGKNSAYSSGRMSSGQGKKRVIESLRRSMQV
;
A
#
# COMPACT_ATOMS: atom_id res chain seq x y z
N PHE A 1 18.36 -11.35 -14.65
CA PHE A 1 17.73 -10.27 -13.86
C PHE A 1 17.15 -10.72 -12.52
N GLU A 2 17.10 -12.03 -12.22
CA GLU A 2 16.45 -12.61 -11.01
C GLU A 2 16.98 -12.15 -9.65
N LYS A 3 18.02 -11.33 -9.59
CA LYS A 3 18.63 -10.89 -8.32
C LYS A 3 19.04 -9.43 -8.31
N LEU A 4 18.54 -8.60 -9.23
CA LEU A 4 18.86 -7.16 -9.17
C LEU A 4 18.05 -6.53 -8.02
N PRO A 5 18.69 -5.97 -6.98
CA PRO A 5 17.99 -5.21 -5.95
C PRO A 5 17.24 -4.03 -6.58
N VAL A 6 16.17 -3.58 -5.91
CA VAL A 6 15.38 -2.43 -6.36
C VAL A 6 16.23 -1.16 -6.59
N ALA A 7 17.26 -0.93 -5.76
CA ALA A 7 18.19 0.18 -5.95
C ALA A 7 18.98 0.08 -7.26
N ASP A 8 19.39 -1.13 -7.65
CA ASP A 8 20.16 -1.36 -8.87
C ASP A 8 19.27 -1.29 -10.10
N LEU A 9 18.01 -1.70 -9.96
CA LEU A 9 17.01 -1.54 -11.01
C LEU A 9 16.76 -0.06 -11.31
N ALA A 10 16.68 0.77 -10.26
CA ALA A 10 16.57 2.21 -10.40
C ALA A 10 17.81 2.82 -11.09
N ARG A 11 19.02 2.36 -10.75
CA ARG A 11 20.25 2.80 -11.42
C ARG A 11 20.30 2.38 -12.89
N ALA A 12 19.92 1.14 -13.19
CA ALA A 12 19.84 0.64 -14.56
C ALA A 12 18.88 1.49 -15.41
N ALA A 13 17.72 1.86 -14.86
CA ALA A 13 16.73 2.70 -15.54
C ALA A 13 17.28 4.04 -16.04
N CYS A 14 18.35 4.55 -15.43
CA CYS A 14 18.98 5.82 -15.81
C CYS A 14 20.05 5.69 -16.90
N VAL A 15 20.45 4.48 -17.28
CA VAL A 15 21.57 4.26 -18.22
C VAL A 15 21.20 4.65 -19.66
N CYS A 16 20.07 4.15 -20.18
CA CYS A 16 19.57 4.51 -21.50
C CYS A 16 18.06 4.21 -21.62
N ARG A 17 17.43 4.59 -22.74
CA ARG A 17 15.99 4.37 -22.97
C ARG A 17 15.59 2.88 -22.94
N LEU A 18 16.42 2.00 -23.48
CA LEU A 18 16.17 0.55 -23.45
C LEU A 18 16.16 0.04 -22.01
N TRP A 19 17.18 0.40 -21.23
CA TRP A 19 17.24 0.03 -19.82
C TRP A 19 16.13 0.65 -18.98
N SER A 20 15.72 1.88 -19.30
CA SER A 20 14.55 2.53 -18.69
C SER A 20 13.27 1.76 -18.96
N SER A 21 13.07 1.30 -20.20
CA SER A 21 11.93 0.47 -20.61
C SER A 21 11.93 -0.88 -19.89
N ILE A 22 13.07 -1.56 -19.84
CA ILE A 22 13.21 -2.86 -19.16
C ILE A 22 13.02 -2.71 -17.65
N ALA A 23 13.64 -1.72 -17.02
CA ALA A 23 13.48 -1.47 -15.58
C ALA A 23 12.07 -0.98 -15.22
N GLY A 24 11.34 -0.44 -16.20
CA GLY A 24 9.93 -0.10 -16.13
C GLY A 24 8.99 -1.31 -16.22
N ASP A 25 9.50 -2.48 -16.62
CA ASP A 25 8.69 -3.68 -16.79
C ASP A 25 8.14 -4.18 -15.44
N ARG A 26 6.84 -4.51 -15.44
CA ARG A 26 6.11 -4.88 -14.23
C ARG A 26 6.62 -6.20 -13.64
N GLU A 27 6.95 -7.17 -14.47
CA GLU A 27 7.40 -8.48 -14.00
C GLU A 27 8.77 -8.35 -13.34
N ILE A 28 9.65 -7.52 -13.92
CA ILE A 28 10.97 -7.22 -13.37
C ILE A 28 10.85 -6.46 -12.04
N GLN A 29 10.01 -5.43 -11.96
CA GLN A 29 9.77 -4.67 -10.72
C GLN A 29 9.18 -5.56 -9.62
N THR A 30 8.19 -6.38 -9.97
CA THR A 30 7.54 -7.30 -9.03
C THR A 30 8.53 -8.35 -8.52
N ALA A 31 9.35 -8.91 -9.40
CA ALA A 31 10.39 -9.87 -9.02
C ALA A 31 11.45 -9.25 -8.09
N ALA A 32 11.95 -8.06 -8.45
CA ALA A 32 12.95 -7.32 -7.65
C ALA A 32 12.41 -6.93 -6.28
N PHE A 33 11.14 -6.55 -6.18
CA PHE A 33 10.48 -6.24 -4.92
C PHE A 33 10.24 -7.50 -4.07
N LYS A 34 9.79 -8.62 -4.66
CA LYS A 34 9.50 -9.87 -3.94
C LYS A 34 10.74 -10.58 -3.39
N ALA A 35 11.83 -10.57 -4.14
CA ALA A 35 12.98 -11.44 -3.89
C ALA A 35 13.60 -11.26 -2.48
N PRO A 36 13.84 -10.04 -1.97
CA PRO A 36 14.44 -9.85 -0.65
C PRO A 36 13.59 -10.39 0.51
N TRP A 37 12.27 -10.39 0.34
CA TRP A 37 11.31 -10.79 1.38
C TRP A 37 10.85 -12.24 1.27
N LYS A 38 11.30 -12.97 0.24
CA LYS A 38 10.86 -14.34 -0.05
C LYS A 38 9.33 -14.46 -0.14
N LEU A 39 8.69 -13.45 -0.72
CA LEU A 39 7.24 -13.41 -0.90
C LEU A 39 6.79 -14.45 -1.93
N LYS A 40 5.68 -15.12 -1.65
CA LYS A 40 5.05 -16.05 -2.61
C LYS A 40 4.51 -15.28 -3.79
N GLU A 41 3.73 -14.23 -3.53
CA GLU A 41 3.01 -13.50 -4.56
C GLU A 41 2.73 -12.06 -4.13
N ILE A 42 2.61 -11.18 -5.13
CA ILE A 42 2.13 -9.81 -4.95
C ILE A 42 1.00 -9.58 -5.93
N VAL A 43 -0.13 -9.13 -5.40
CA VAL A 43 -1.36 -8.89 -6.15
C VAL A 43 -1.66 -7.40 -6.12
N GLY A 44 -2.18 -6.86 -7.22
CA GLY A 44 -2.54 -5.46 -7.34
C GLY A 44 -1.45 -4.62 -8.02
N ASN A 45 -1.87 -3.44 -8.48
CA ASN A 45 -1.02 -2.51 -9.21
C ASN A 45 -0.99 -1.18 -8.46
N PRO A 46 0.19 -0.64 -8.09
CA PRO A 46 0.26 0.68 -7.52
C PRO A 46 -0.15 1.73 -8.56
N SER A 47 -0.77 2.80 -8.08
CA SER A 47 -1.10 3.99 -8.86
C SER A 47 0.13 4.80 -9.26
N SER A 48 1.24 4.67 -8.51
CA SER A 48 2.50 5.35 -8.80
C SER A 48 3.67 4.38 -8.92
N GLY A 49 4.50 4.56 -9.96
CA GLY A 49 5.77 3.84 -10.10
C GLY A 49 6.80 4.14 -9.00
N SER A 50 6.58 5.20 -8.21
CA SER A 50 7.40 5.48 -7.01
C SER A 50 7.27 4.39 -5.95
N PHE A 51 6.18 3.62 -5.95
CA PHE A 51 6.02 2.48 -5.05
C PHE A 51 7.18 1.50 -5.16
N TRP A 52 7.56 1.16 -6.40
CA TRP A 52 8.60 0.19 -6.71
C TRP A 52 10.02 0.70 -6.48
N ARG A 53 10.22 1.98 -6.16
CA ARG A 53 11.56 2.56 -5.96
C ARG A 53 12.12 2.34 -4.56
N ASP A 54 11.26 2.03 -3.60
CA ASP A 54 11.66 1.74 -2.22
C ASP A 54 11.23 0.32 -1.87
N ASN A 55 12.17 -0.43 -1.30
CA ASN A 55 11.98 -1.80 -0.85
C ASN A 55 12.34 -1.94 0.62
N SER A 56 11.78 -1.05 1.45
CA SER A 56 11.92 -1.07 2.90
C SER A 56 10.78 -1.84 3.57
N LEU A 57 11.02 -2.36 4.78
CA LEU A 57 9.99 -3.07 5.55
C LEU A 57 8.76 -2.17 5.85
N SER A 58 8.96 -0.85 5.86
CA SER A 58 7.90 0.15 6.07
C SER A 58 6.84 0.17 4.97
N LYS A 59 7.11 -0.46 3.81
CA LYS A 59 6.13 -0.67 2.74
C LYS A 59 5.09 -1.72 3.10
N PHE A 60 5.36 -2.56 4.08
CA PHE A 60 4.48 -3.66 4.47
C PHE A 60 3.66 -3.29 5.69
N ALA A 61 2.41 -3.71 5.69
CA ALA A 61 1.56 -3.64 6.86
C ALA A 61 0.65 -4.86 6.95
N ILE A 62 0.34 -5.29 8.15
CA ILE A 62 -0.70 -6.27 8.42
C ILE A 62 -2.05 -5.53 8.48
N SER A 63 -3.05 -6.02 7.75
CA SER A 63 -4.42 -5.57 7.95
C SER A 63 -5.05 -6.27 9.14
N HIS A 64 -5.43 -5.49 10.16
CA HIS A 64 -6.21 -5.98 11.29
C HIS A 64 -7.61 -5.38 11.23
N ARG A 65 -8.63 -6.22 11.14
CA ARG A 65 -10.03 -5.79 11.21
C ARG A 65 -10.38 -5.45 12.64
N LEU A 66 -10.97 -4.28 12.86
CA LEU A 66 -11.32 -3.84 14.21
C LEU A 66 -12.54 -4.58 14.73
N VAL A 67 -12.43 -5.10 15.96
CA VAL A 67 -13.51 -5.78 16.68
C VAL A 67 -13.83 -4.99 17.96
N ARG A 68 -15.05 -5.15 18.49
CA ARG A 68 -15.44 -4.51 19.76
C ARG A 68 -14.45 -4.89 20.87
N GLY A 69 -13.88 -3.88 21.53
CA GLY A 69 -12.88 -4.04 22.59
C GLY A 69 -11.42 -3.97 22.09
N ASP A 70 -11.19 -3.77 20.80
CA ASP A 70 -9.86 -3.42 20.29
C ASP A 70 -9.47 -2.00 20.68
N SER A 71 -8.21 -1.84 21.10
CA SER A 71 -7.57 -0.56 21.34
C SER A 71 -6.18 -0.57 20.71
N ILE A 72 -5.63 0.59 20.35
CA ILE A 72 -4.27 0.65 19.76
C ILE A 72 -3.26 0.05 20.73
N ALA A 73 -3.38 0.31 22.04
CA ALA A 73 -2.50 -0.28 23.05
C ALA A 73 -2.57 -1.81 23.05
N ARG A 74 -3.78 -2.39 22.99
CA ARG A 74 -3.94 -3.85 22.97
C ARG A 74 -3.39 -4.47 21.69
N LEU A 75 -3.60 -3.81 20.54
CA LEU A 75 -3.06 -4.25 19.26
C LEU A 75 -1.53 -4.13 19.23
N ALA A 76 -0.96 -3.06 19.77
CA ALA A 76 0.47 -2.88 19.91
C ALA A 76 1.12 -4.05 20.67
N VAL A 77 0.52 -4.46 21.79
CA VAL A 77 0.97 -5.63 22.55
C VAL A 77 0.78 -6.94 21.76
N LYS A 78 -0.39 -7.13 21.12
CA LYS A 78 -0.70 -8.34 20.34
C LYS A 78 0.31 -8.59 19.21
N TYR A 79 0.73 -7.53 18.53
CA TYR A 79 1.63 -7.61 17.37
C TYR A 79 3.09 -7.30 17.73
N SER A 80 3.40 -7.05 19.00
CA SER A 80 4.74 -6.67 19.47
C SER A 80 5.30 -5.44 18.74
N VAL A 81 4.47 -4.41 18.56
CA VAL A 81 4.83 -3.14 17.90
C VAL A 81 4.58 -1.97 18.83
N GLN A 82 5.13 -0.78 18.52
CA GLN A 82 4.87 0.40 19.32
C GLN A 82 3.55 1.08 18.91
N VAL A 83 2.84 1.61 19.91
CA VAL A 83 1.60 2.41 19.72
C VAL A 83 1.84 3.58 18.77
N ILE A 84 3.00 4.23 18.89
CA ILE A 84 3.36 5.38 18.06
C ILE A 84 3.51 5.01 16.58
N ASP A 85 4.02 3.82 16.29
CA ASP A 85 4.23 3.37 14.91
C ASP A 85 2.91 3.00 14.24
N ILE A 86 1.98 2.37 14.97
CA ILE A 86 0.61 2.16 14.49
C ILE A 86 -0.05 3.51 14.19
N LYS A 87 0.05 4.49 15.09
CA LYS A 87 -0.53 5.83 14.89
C LYS A 87 0.07 6.53 13.66
N ARG A 88 1.40 6.51 13.51
CA ARG A 88 2.11 7.10 12.37
C ARG A 88 1.76 6.45 11.04
N LEU A 89 1.66 5.11 11.02
CA LEU A 89 1.31 4.36 9.82
C LEU A 89 -0.11 4.70 9.34
N ASN A 90 -1.04 4.84 10.28
CA ASN A 90 -2.45 5.12 10.00
C ASN A 90 -2.81 6.61 9.90
N ASN A 91 -1.81 7.50 9.99
CA ASN A 91 -2.00 8.95 10.03
C ASN A 91 -2.99 9.39 11.12
N MET A 92 -2.80 8.90 12.34
CA MET A 92 -3.66 9.18 13.50
C MET A 92 -2.93 10.04 14.51
N MET A 93 -3.59 11.11 14.99
CA MET A 93 -3.09 11.95 16.09
C MET A 93 -3.66 11.54 17.45
N SER A 94 -4.85 10.91 17.49
CA SER A 94 -5.53 10.50 18.71
C SER A 94 -6.13 9.10 18.59
N GLU A 95 -6.39 8.47 19.74
CA GLU A 95 -6.97 7.12 19.81
C GLU A 95 -8.48 7.11 19.57
N HIS A 96 -9.15 8.26 19.69
CA HIS A 96 -10.59 8.36 19.50
C HIS A 96 -11.03 8.06 18.07
N GLY A 97 -10.14 8.21 17.08
CA GLY A 97 -10.42 7.92 15.67
C GLY A 97 -10.40 6.45 15.27
N ILE A 98 -10.16 5.51 16.21
CA ILE A 98 -10.13 4.06 15.91
C ILE A 98 -11.51 3.58 15.44
N TYR A 99 -12.58 3.95 16.16
CA TYR A 99 -13.92 3.41 15.93
C TYR A 99 -14.61 3.94 14.68
N SER A 100 -14.00 4.92 13.98
CA SER A 100 -14.49 5.42 12.70
C SER A 100 -13.95 4.64 11.51
N ARG A 101 -13.13 3.60 11.74
CA ARG A 101 -12.48 2.78 10.72
C ARG A 101 -12.92 1.33 10.87
N ASP A 102 -12.95 0.61 9.75
CA ASP A 102 -13.23 -0.84 9.75
C ASP A 102 -11.99 -1.68 10.04
N ARG A 103 -10.81 -1.16 9.66
CA ARG A 103 -9.53 -1.84 9.77
C ARG A 103 -8.42 -0.86 10.13
N LEU A 104 -7.34 -1.40 10.68
CA LEU A 104 -6.14 -0.68 11.02
C LEU A 104 -4.92 -1.37 10.39
N LEU A 105 -4.00 -0.58 9.87
CA LEU A 105 -2.72 -1.07 9.37
C LEU A 105 -1.74 -1.23 10.53
N ILE A 106 -1.18 -2.41 10.71
CA ILE A 106 -0.18 -2.68 11.74
C ILE A 106 1.19 -2.79 11.07
N PRO A 107 2.22 -2.05 11.53
CA PRO A 107 3.54 -2.13 10.94
C PRO A 107 4.12 -3.54 11.11
N VAL A 108 4.87 -4.01 10.12
CA VAL A 108 5.60 -5.28 10.21
C VAL A 108 6.93 -5.01 10.90
N SER A 109 7.16 -5.61 12.08
CA SER A 109 8.45 -5.50 12.79
C SER A 109 9.42 -6.63 12.46
N ASN A 110 8.91 -7.85 12.19
CA ASN A 110 9.73 -8.98 11.80
C ASN A 110 9.51 -9.32 10.31
N PRO A 111 10.54 -9.25 9.44
CA PRO A 111 10.43 -9.61 8.03
C PRO A 111 10.07 -11.08 7.79
N ASP A 112 10.31 -11.98 8.74
CA ASP A 112 9.99 -13.41 8.60
C ASP A 112 8.50 -13.66 8.38
N VAL A 113 7.64 -12.74 8.87
CA VAL A 113 6.18 -12.80 8.68
C VAL A 113 5.79 -12.72 7.20
N LEU A 114 6.66 -12.19 6.34
CA LEU A 114 6.44 -12.06 4.90
C LEU A 114 6.78 -13.33 4.11
N ILE A 115 7.56 -14.24 4.67
CA ILE A 115 8.06 -15.42 3.95
C ILE A 115 6.88 -16.29 3.49
N ASN A 116 6.87 -16.66 2.20
CA ASN A 116 5.83 -17.47 1.56
C ASN A 116 4.40 -16.90 1.69
N ARG A 117 4.25 -15.60 1.99
CA ARG A 117 2.96 -14.92 2.02
C ARG A 117 2.65 -14.22 0.70
N THR A 118 1.35 -13.96 0.51
CA THR A 118 0.85 -13.13 -0.57
C THR A 118 0.53 -11.74 0.00
N CYS A 119 1.05 -10.70 -0.63
CA CYS A 119 0.75 -9.32 -0.28
C CYS A 119 -0.12 -8.66 -1.35
N TYR A 120 -0.94 -7.71 -0.95
CA TYR A 120 -1.84 -6.95 -1.81
C TYR A 120 -1.42 -5.49 -1.81
N ILE A 121 -1.10 -4.95 -2.98
CA ILE A 121 -0.80 -3.53 -3.13
C ILE A 121 -2.13 -2.79 -3.14
N GLU A 122 -2.37 -2.02 -2.08
CA GLU A 122 -3.60 -1.26 -1.89
C GLU A 122 -3.27 0.18 -1.51
N LEU A 123 -4.12 1.11 -1.96
CA LEU A 123 -4.14 2.48 -1.48
C LEU A 123 -5.10 2.56 -0.28
N ASP A 124 -4.57 2.80 0.92
CA ASP A 124 -5.41 3.00 2.09
C ASP A 124 -5.91 4.44 2.15
N LEU A 125 -7.24 4.61 2.15
CA LEU A 125 -7.89 5.91 2.10
C LEU A 125 -7.67 6.74 3.37
N HIS A 126 -7.57 6.08 4.53
CA HIS A 126 -7.42 6.77 5.80
C HIS A 126 -5.96 7.13 6.08
N ALA A 127 -5.03 6.22 5.78
CA ALA A 127 -3.59 6.45 5.90
C ALA A 127 -3.01 7.27 4.73
N LYS A 128 -3.77 7.43 3.64
CA LYS A 128 -3.44 8.18 2.41
C LYS A 128 -2.11 7.74 1.80
N ARG A 129 -1.86 6.43 1.75
CA ARG A 129 -0.61 5.85 1.25
C ARG A 129 -0.84 4.50 0.60
N GLU A 130 0.04 4.17 -0.34
CA GLU A 130 0.12 2.84 -0.93
C GLU A 130 0.95 1.92 -0.04
N VAL A 131 0.42 0.74 0.24
CA VAL A 131 1.02 -0.22 1.16
C VAL A 131 0.88 -1.63 0.57
N ALA A 132 1.90 -2.45 0.76
CA ALA A 132 1.81 -3.90 0.57
C ALA A 132 1.15 -4.51 1.81
N VAL A 133 -0.14 -4.77 1.71
CA VAL A 133 -0.97 -5.25 2.81
C VAL A 133 -0.91 -6.77 2.89
N LEU A 134 -0.68 -7.28 4.10
CA LEU A 134 -0.79 -8.69 4.45
C LEU A 134 -2.08 -8.94 5.22
N TYR A 135 -2.88 -9.90 4.75
CA TYR A 135 -4.06 -10.37 5.47
C TYR A 135 -3.75 -11.67 6.19
N LEU A 136 -3.92 -11.70 7.51
CA LEU A 136 -3.68 -12.89 8.33
C LEU A 136 -4.90 -13.82 8.38
N GLU A 137 -6.12 -13.28 8.24
CA GLU A 137 -7.39 -13.99 8.44
C GLU A 137 -8.20 -14.11 7.13
N GLY A 138 -7.60 -14.74 6.11
CA GLY A 138 -8.22 -14.91 4.78
C GLY A 138 -7.90 -13.74 3.83
N GLY A 139 -8.02 -13.98 2.52
CA GLY A 139 -7.80 -12.94 1.50
C GLY A 139 -8.78 -11.76 1.64
N PRO A 140 -8.61 -10.68 0.86
CA PRO A 140 -9.49 -9.51 0.91
C PRO A 140 -10.98 -9.87 0.73
N ASP A 141 -11.30 -11.00 0.08
CA ASP A 141 -12.66 -11.49 -0.19
C ASP A 141 -13.22 -12.47 0.87
N GLY A 142 -12.64 -12.54 2.07
CA GLY A 142 -13.21 -13.30 3.19
C GLY A 142 -14.58 -12.73 3.60
N LYS A 143 -15.67 -13.34 3.08
CA LYS A 143 -17.10 -13.07 3.37
C LYS A 143 -17.37 -12.26 4.65
N ASN A 144 -18.08 -11.14 4.47
CA ASN A 144 -18.66 -10.20 5.45
C ASN A 144 -17.91 -8.88 5.71
N SER A 145 -17.80 -8.01 4.71
CA SER A 145 -18.20 -6.59 4.83
C SER A 145 -18.11 -5.90 3.47
N ALA A 146 -19.06 -5.03 3.19
CA ALA A 146 -19.16 -4.27 1.96
C ALA A 146 -17.96 -3.31 1.81
N TYR A 147 -16.98 -3.67 1.00
CA TYR A 147 -16.13 -2.67 0.36
C TYR A 147 -16.73 -2.36 -1.00
N SER A 148 -17.58 -1.33 -0.96
CA SER A 148 -17.95 -0.47 -2.07
C SER A 148 -16.82 -0.43 -3.09
N SER A 149 -17.08 -1.04 -4.24
CA SER A 149 -16.33 -0.81 -5.47
C SER A 149 -16.56 0.64 -5.92
N GLY A 150 -16.01 1.58 -5.17
CA GLY A 150 -15.81 2.95 -5.58
C GLY A 150 -14.65 2.97 -6.56
N ARG A 151 -14.87 2.47 -7.78
CA ARG A 151 -14.14 2.97 -8.95
C ARG A 151 -14.35 4.48 -8.97
N MET A 152 -13.46 5.23 -8.33
CA MET A 152 -13.36 6.65 -8.56
C MET A 152 -12.80 6.81 -9.97
N SER A 153 -13.72 6.87 -10.94
CA SER A 153 -13.43 7.31 -12.30
C SER A 153 -12.70 8.65 -12.20
N SER A 154 -11.44 8.66 -12.62
CA SER A 154 -10.56 9.83 -12.74
C SER A 154 -11.06 10.88 -13.74
N GLY A 155 -12.31 10.78 -14.21
CA GLY A 155 -12.96 11.70 -15.14
C GLY A 155 -13.71 12.88 -14.50
N GLN A 156 -14.13 12.82 -13.24
CA GLN A 156 -14.96 13.90 -12.66
C GLN A 156 -14.16 15.14 -12.24
N GLY A 157 -12.91 14.98 -11.80
CA GLY A 157 -12.04 16.12 -11.45
C GLY A 157 -11.68 16.98 -12.67
N LYS A 158 -11.42 16.35 -13.82
CA LYS A 158 -11.11 17.04 -15.08
C LYS A 158 -12.32 17.78 -15.67
N LYS A 159 -13.53 17.22 -15.53
CA LYS A 159 -14.77 17.87 -16.02
C LYS A 159 -15.09 19.16 -15.27
N ARG A 160 -14.94 19.19 -13.94
CA ARG A 160 -15.20 20.40 -13.13
C ARG A 160 -14.25 21.56 -13.46
N VAL A 161 -12.97 21.26 -13.71
CA VAL A 161 -11.99 22.29 -14.07
C VAL A 161 -12.29 22.88 -15.45
N ILE A 162 -12.62 22.04 -16.44
CA ILE A 162 -12.96 22.49 -17.79
C ILE A 162 -14.27 23.29 -17.80
N GLU A 163 -15.27 22.89 -17.02
CA GLU A 163 -16.57 23.58 -16.96
C GLU A 163 -16.46 24.96 -16.27
N SER A 164 -15.64 25.09 -15.23
CA SER A 164 -15.33 26.38 -14.59
C SER A 164 -14.56 27.33 -15.52
N LEU A 165 -13.61 26.82 -16.32
CA LEU A 165 -12.89 27.62 -17.31
C LEU A 165 -13.80 28.08 -18.45
N ARG A 166 -14.73 27.23 -18.90
CA ARG A 166 -15.70 27.58 -19.95
C ARG A 166 -16.66 28.69 -19.50
N ARG A 167 -17.06 28.72 -18.23
CA ARG A 167 -17.88 29.81 -17.66
C ARG A 167 -17.10 31.13 -17.51
N SER A 168 -15.79 31.09 -17.28
CA SER A 168 -15.00 32.32 -17.11
C SER A 168 -14.57 32.97 -18.44
N MET A 169 -14.67 32.23 -19.55
CA MET A 169 -14.27 32.69 -20.89
C MET A 169 -15.45 33.13 -21.77
N GLN A 170 -16.68 33.15 -21.22
CA GLN A 170 -17.84 33.75 -21.87
C GLN A 170 -18.12 35.12 -21.22
N VAL A 171 -17.36 36.12 -21.66
CA VAL A 171 -17.71 37.55 -21.63
C VAL A 171 -17.45 38.10 -23.02
#